data_AF-A0A316F911-F1
#
_entry.id   AF-A0A316F911-F1
#
_cell.length_a   1.000
_cell.length_b   1.000
_cell.length_c   1.000
_cell.angle_alpha   90.00
_cell.angle_beta   90.00
_cell.angle_gamma   90.00
#
_symmetry.space_group_name_H-M   'P 1'
#
loop_
_entity.id
_entity.type
_entity.pdbx_description
1 polymer ?
#
loop_
_entity_poly.entity_id
_entity_poly.type
_entity_poly.pdbx_seq_one_letter_code
_entity_poly.pdbx_strand_id
1 'polypeptide(L)'
;MGTLSEQAAEEYVAARAFSPGLPGFVGIAVDLLVDSAWAPSGRRPLRHGFLDTRSPRVVVVSGPPSPGIEVALRRMSDDLAASGRIVDRHRLTVLSQAGGTVHPDGPAHALGTGTAGIRVGLEAGLDGGGPLGLSRRWELAHTLAPVLAAAFANSPLRHGRPAGWRSVRQALRRDAPVRPLRGGPREGWAAYVMDAPGNAGLTPRQRIRAGGRLTGADLDRHIAGLRPPVAARGHLEIDAVDGQPGNGWRIPAAVTAVLLDDPRAAEEAAEATARLTGEPALWERAARDALTDPVLAAAARDCFLAAYAALSRQGVSRELRDAVAEFTERYVCRNRCPADDILDGVVAHP
;
A
#
# COMPACT_ATOMS: atom_id res chain seq x y z
N MET A 1 -1.54 33.18 4.28
CA MET A 1 -1.78 32.26 3.15
C MET A 1 -3.19 32.49 2.64
N GLY A 2 -3.34 32.86 1.38
CA GLY A 2 -4.64 33.19 0.78
C GLY A 2 -5.52 31.96 0.53
N THR A 3 -6.82 32.20 0.36
CA THR A 3 -7.78 31.20 -0.13
C THR A 3 -7.42 30.81 -1.56
N LEU A 4 -7.41 29.53 -1.88
CA LEU A 4 -7.13 29.01 -3.23
C LEU A 4 -8.42 28.93 -4.06
N SER A 5 -8.34 29.28 -5.33
CA SER A 5 -9.33 28.89 -6.35
C SER A 5 -9.22 27.39 -6.65
N GLU A 6 -10.19 26.83 -7.37
CA GLU A 6 -10.16 25.42 -7.81
C GLU A 6 -8.90 25.13 -8.66
N GLN A 7 -8.61 25.99 -9.65
CA GLN A 7 -7.39 25.88 -10.47
C GLN A 7 -6.11 26.01 -9.65
N ALA A 8 -6.02 27.00 -8.75
CA ALA A 8 -4.83 27.19 -7.92
C ALA A 8 -4.62 26.02 -6.95
N ALA A 9 -5.69 25.37 -6.50
CA ALA A 9 -5.62 24.16 -5.69
C ALA A 9 -5.10 22.97 -6.50
N GLU A 10 -5.58 22.76 -7.73
CA GLU A 10 -5.07 21.71 -8.62
C GLU A 10 -3.58 21.89 -8.94
N GLU A 11 -3.17 23.12 -9.30
CA GLU A 11 -1.77 23.47 -9.55
C GLU A 11 -0.89 23.24 -8.31
N TYR A 12 -1.40 23.61 -7.11
CA TYR A 12 -0.71 23.37 -5.84
C TYR A 12 -0.45 21.87 -5.59
N VAL A 13 -1.44 21.02 -5.88
CA VAL A 13 -1.30 19.56 -5.72
C VAL A 13 -0.34 18.98 -6.77
N ALA A 14 -0.52 19.34 -8.04
CA ALA A 14 0.28 18.83 -9.17
C ALA A 14 1.78 19.15 -9.00
N ALA A 15 2.11 20.37 -8.55
CA ALA A 15 3.48 20.81 -8.32
C ALA A 15 4.20 20.01 -7.22
N ARG A 16 3.46 19.41 -6.28
CA ARG A 16 3.99 18.68 -5.11
C ARG A 16 3.82 17.17 -5.21
N ALA A 17 3.18 16.68 -6.28
CA ALA A 17 2.87 15.26 -6.48
C ALA A 17 4.15 14.39 -6.50
N PHE A 18 5.14 14.78 -7.30
CA PHE A 18 6.38 14.02 -7.49
C PHE A 18 7.61 14.91 -7.54
N SER A 19 8.65 14.47 -6.85
CA SER A 19 10.03 14.92 -7.04
C SER A 19 10.71 13.97 -8.05
N PRO A 20 11.25 14.47 -9.18
CA PRO A 20 11.97 13.63 -10.12
C PRO A 20 13.16 12.94 -9.45
N GLY A 21 13.33 11.65 -9.75
CA GLY A 21 14.40 10.86 -9.20
C GLY A 21 14.51 9.53 -9.92
N LEU A 22 15.73 9.10 -10.23
CA LEU A 22 15.96 7.76 -10.72
C LEU A 22 15.71 6.75 -9.60
N PRO A 23 15.10 5.60 -9.89
CA PRO A 23 14.94 4.51 -8.93
C PRO A 23 16.25 4.10 -8.28
N GLY A 24 16.22 3.93 -6.96
CA GLY A 24 17.39 3.53 -6.19
C GLY A 24 17.19 3.56 -4.68
N PHE A 25 16.22 4.30 -4.16
CA PHE A 25 15.87 4.34 -2.75
C PHE A 25 14.47 3.75 -2.49
N VAL A 26 14.42 2.90 -1.47
CA VAL A 26 13.19 2.26 -1.01
C VAL A 26 12.89 2.75 0.40
N GLY A 27 11.69 3.28 0.60
CA GLY A 27 11.08 3.54 1.89
C GLY A 27 10.06 2.46 2.22
N ILE A 28 9.96 2.08 3.49
CA ILE A 28 9.01 1.05 3.96
C ILE A 28 8.31 1.58 5.20
N ALA A 29 6.99 1.43 5.25
CA ALA A 29 6.21 1.60 6.47
C ALA A 29 5.36 0.36 6.74
N VAL A 30 5.29 -0.04 8.02
CA VAL A 30 4.51 -1.18 8.48
C VAL A 30 3.57 -0.70 9.58
N ASP A 31 2.28 -0.90 9.36
CA ASP A 31 1.25 -0.61 10.35
C ASP A 31 1.15 -1.80 11.32
N LEU A 32 1.25 -1.53 12.61
CA LEU A 32 1.02 -2.47 13.70
C LEU A 32 -0.33 -2.14 14.34
N LEU A 33 -1.30 -3.04 14.19
CA LEU A 33 -2.60 -2.92 14.86
C LEU A 33 -2.47 -3.44 16.30
N VAL A 34 -2.89 -2.67 17.30
CA VAL A 34 -2.79 -3.04 18.72
C VAL A 34 -4.16 -3.27 19.36
N ASP A 35 -4.19 -4.13 20.37
CA ASP A 35 -5.39 -4.56 21.10
C ASP A 35 -6.10 -3.43 21.87
N SER A 36 -5.34 -2.48 22.41
CA SER A 36 -5.87 -1.35 23.18
C SER A 36 -5.23 -0.02 22.77
N ALA A 37 -5.84 1.08 23.21
CA ALA A 37 -5.44 2.42 22.78
C ALA A 37 -4.01 2.76 23.26
N TRP A 38 -3.15 3.07 22.30
CA TRP A 38 -1.82 3.60 22.55
C TRP A 38 -1.89 5.06 23.03
N ALA A 39 -1.43 5.33 24.25
CA ALA A 39 -1.44 6.65 24.88
C ALA A 39 -0.05 6.98 25.45
N PRO A 40 0.95 7.15 24.58
CA PRO A 40 1.15 8.52 24.11
C PRO A 40 1.18 8.67 22.59
N SER A 41 0.40 9.63 22.08
CA SER A 41 0.37 10.01 20.67
C SER A 41 1.66 10.70 20.23
N GLY A 42 1.90 10.72 18.91
CA GLY A 42 3.00 11.42 18.27
C GLY A 42 4.12 10.53 17.73
N ARG A 43 5.12 11.21 17.15
CA ARG A 43 6.25 10.61 16.47
C ARG A 43 7.43 10.43 17.42
N ARG A 44 7.97 9.22 17.48
CA ARG A 44 9.14 8.84 18.29
C ARG A 44 10.27 8.40 17.37
N PRO A 45 11.49 8.95 17.48
CA PRO A 45 12.61 8.50 16.68
C PRO A 45 13.00 7.05 17.06
N LEU A 46 13.37 6.26 16.05
CA LEU A 46 13.98 4.95 16.20
C LEU A 46 15.45 5.03 15.73
N ARG A 47 16.10 3.88 15.51
CA ARG A 47 17.51 3.85 15.11
C ARG A 47 17.69 4.48 13.73
N HIS A 48 16.82 4.14 12.78
CA HIS A 48 16.92 4.62 11.41
C HIS A 48 15.76 5.54 11.03
N GLY A 49 14.55 5.17 11.45
CA GLY A 49 13.31 5.86 11.12
C GLY A 49 12.57 6.34 12.36
N PHE A 50 11.28 6.08 12.40
CA PHE A 50 10.41 6.54 13.46
C PHE A 50 9.20 5.65 13.66
N LEU A 51 8.66 5.69 14.87
CA LEU A 51 7.38 5.13 15.26
C LEU A 51 6.38 6.28 15.35
N ASP A 52 5.26 6.19 14.64
CA ASP A 52 4.22 7.22 14.56
C ASP A 52 2.87 6.66 15.02
N THR A 53 2.18 7.41 15.88
CA THR A 53 0.91 7.00 16.48
C THR A 53 -0.16 8.02 16.10
N ARG A 54 -0.71 7.83 14.89
CA ARG A 54 -1.75 8.70 14.31
C ARG A 54 -3.18 8.22 14.59
N SER A 55 -3.31 7.00 15.08
CA SER A 55 -4.57 6.39 15.50
C SER A 55 -4.36 5.73 16.87
N PRO A 56 -5.39 5.69 17.74
CA PRO A 56 -5.30 5.00 19.02
C PRO A 56 -4.89 3.53 18.88
N ARG A 57 -5.25 2.86 17.78
CA ARG A 57 -5.03 1.41 17.63
C ARG A 57 -4.04 1.04 16.54
N VAL A 58 -3.51 2.00 15.79
CA VAL A 58 -2.55 1.71 14.72
C VAL A 58 -1.27 2.51 14.96
N VAL A 59 -0.19 1.77 15.17
CA VAL A 59 1.17 2.28 15.34
C VAL A 59 1.93 2.03 14.05
N VAL A 60 2.48 3.07 13.43
CA VAL A 60 3.18 2.95 12.15
C VAL A 60 4.67 3.02 12.40
N VAL A 61 5.40 1.96 12.07
CA VAL A 61 6.87 2.00 12.00
C VAL A 61 7.23 2.41 10.59
N SER A 62 7.97 3.50 10.42
CA SER A 62 8.35 4.04 9.11
C SER A 62 9.87 4.17 9.03
N GLY A 63 10.47 3.42 8.13
CA GLY A 63 11.89 3.50 7.83
C GLY A 63 12.24 4.73 6.97
N PRO A 64 13.52 5.15 6.95
CA PRO A 64 13.98 6.19 6.04
C PRO A 64 14.12 5.65 4.62
N PRO A 65 14.09 6.52 3.59
CA PRO A 65 14.54 6.15 2.25
C PRO A 65 15.94 5.54 2.33
N SER A 66 16.09 4.34 1.77
CA SER A 66 17.32 3.54 1.90
C SER A 66 17.81 3.05 0.54
N PRO A 67 19.13 3.09 0.27
CA PRO A 67 19.67 2.72 -1.04
C PRO A 67 19.50 1.22 -1.28
N GLY A 68 18.55 0.87 -2.15
CA GLY A 68 18.17 -0.50 -2.47
C GLY A 68 17.34 -1.21 -1.40
N ILE A 69 16.63 -2.24 -1.85
CA ILE A 69 15.70 -3.00 -1.01
C ILE A 69 16.39 -3.67 0.18
N GLU A 70 17.59 -4.21 0.03
CA GLU A 70 18.24 -4.97 1.10
C GLU A 70 18.66 -4.10 2.29
N VAL A 71 19.09 -2.86 2.04
CA VAL A 71 19.36 -1.88 3.10
C VAL A 71 18.06 -1.45 3.77
N ALA A 72 17.00 -1.22 2.99
CA ALA A 72 15.68 -0.86 3.51
C ALA A 72 15.14 -1.96 4.45
N LEU A 73 15.19 -3.23 4.03
CA LEU A 73 14.73 -4.37 4.84
C LEU A 73 15.53 -4.52 6.14
N ARG A 74 16.86 -4.35 6.09
CA ARG A 74 17.71 -4.44 7.28
C ARG A 74 17.37 -3.34 8.30
N ARG A 75 17.31 -2.09 7.85
CA ARG A 75 16.98 -0.93 8.71
C ARG A 75 15.58 -1.07 9.32
N MET A 76 14.62 -1.47 8.49
CA MET A 76 13.24 -1.69 8.94
C MET A 76 13.13 -2.86 9.93
N SER A 77 13.94 -3.92 9.77
CA SER A 77 14.00 -5.03 10.73
C SER A 77 14.50 -4.56 12.12
N ASP A 78 15.54 -3.73 12.16
CA ASP A 78 16.05 -3.15 13.42
C ASP A 78 14.98 -2.31 14.12
N ASP A 79 14.29 -1.45 13.36
CA ASP A 79 13.28 -0.53 13.87
C ASP A 79 12.00 -1.26 14.30
N LEU A 80 11.60 -2.33 13.61
CA LEU A 80 10.49 -3.20 14.02
C LEU A 80 10.83 -3.97 15.30
N ALA A 81 12.06 -4.48 15.44
CA ALA A 81 12.51 -5.13 16.67
C ALA A 81 12.52 -4.15 17.85
N ALA A 82 12.93 -2.90 17.63
CA ALA A 82 12.85 -1.84 18.64
C ALA A 82 11.41 -1.49 19.01
N SER A 83 10.52 -1.43 18.01
CA SER A 83 9.10 -1.15 18.19
C SER A 83 8.39 -2.26 18.94
N GLY A 84 8.71 -3.53 18.68
CA GLY A 84 8.20 -4.68 19.45
C GLY A 84 8.50 -4.54 20.93
N ARG A 85 9.74 -4.22 21.30
CA ARG A 85 10.11 -3.96 22.72
C ARG A 85 9.33 -2.80 23.35
N ILE A 86 8.99 -1.79 22.56
CA ILE A 86 8.17 -0.65 23.01
C ILE A 86 6.73 -1.11 23.24
N VAL A 87 6.15 -1.87 22.30
CA VAL A 87 4.82 -2.49 22.40
C VAL A 87 4.73 -3.39 23.64
N ASP A 88 5.70 -4.27 23.85
CA ASP A 88 5.78 -5.18 24.99
C ASP A 88 5.85 -4.43 26.33
N ARG A 89 6.66 -3.36 26.40
CA ARG A 89 6.77 -2.52 27.60
C ARG A 89 5.44 -1.89 27.99
N HIS A 90 4.62 -1.54 27.01
CA HIS A 90 3.28 -1.00 27.21
C HIS A 90 2.21 -2.09 27.40
N ARG A 91 2.61 -3.37 27.45
CA ARG A 91 1.73 -4.54 27.61
C ARG A 91 0.63 -4.61 26.55
N LEU A 92 0.97 -4.20 25.32
CA LEU A 92 0.08 -4.25 24.18
C LEU A 92 0.35 -5.49 23.35
N THR A 93 -0.69 -5.99 22.70
CA THR A 93 -0.57 -7.11 21.77
C THR A 93 -0.74 -6.60 20.34
N VAL A 94 0.18 -6.98 19.44
CA VAL A 94 -0.02 -6.76 18.00
C VAL A 94 -1.03 -7.78 17.48
N LEU A 95 -2.15 -7.27 16.96
CA LEU A 95 -3.21 -8.07 16.37
C LEU A 95 -2.85 -8.45 14.93
N SER A 96 -3.05 -9.72 14.61
CA SER A 96 -2.83 -10.24 13.25
C SER A 96 -4.02 -9.97 12.31
N GLN A 97 -5.19 -9.61 12.84
CA GLN A 97 -6.44 -9.46 12.09
C GLN A 97 -7.05 -8.09 12.29
N ALA A 98 -7.79 -7.62 11.29
CA ALA A 98 -8.49 -6.34 11.35
C ALA A 98 -9.43 -6.28 12.58
N GLY A 99 -9.59 -5.09 13.13
CA GLY A 99 -10.49 -4.85 14.25
C GLY A 99 -11.93 -5.22 13.85
N GLY A 100 -12.70 -5.78 14.78
CA GLY A 100 -14.07 -6.26 14.49
C GLY A 100 -15.04 -5.18 13.98
N THR A 101 -14.74 -3.90 14.22
CA THR A 101 -15.52 -2.76 13.73
C THR A 101 -15.26 -2.44 12.25
N VAL A 102 -14.27 -3.07 11.61
CA VAL A 102 -13.97 -2.89 10.18
C VAL A 102 -15.02 -3.64 9.35
N HIS A 103 -15.61 -2.92 8.40
CA HIS A 103 -16.63 -3.44 7.48
C HIS A 103 -16.48 -2.75 6.12
N PRO A 104 -16.73 -3.43 4.98
CA PRO A 104 -16.67 -2.81 3.65
C PRO A 104 -17.57 -1.58 3.51
N ASP A 105 -18.77 -1.61 4.11
CA ASP A 105 -19.70 -0.47 4.18
C ASP A 105 -19.46 0.44 5.40
N GLY A 106 -18.35 0.21 6.11
CA GLY A 106 -17.94 1.01 7.26
C GLY A 106 -17.36 2.37 6.85
N PRO A 107 -17.06 3.24 7.82
CA PRO A 107 -16.54 4.56 7.51
C PRO A 107 -15.12 4.48 6.94
N ALA A 108 -14.80 5.33 5.96
CA ALA A 108 -13.50 5.32 5.26
C ALA A 108 -12.28 5.43 6.20
N HIS A 109 -12.41 6.09 7.35
CA HIS A 109 -11.33 6.21 8.33
C HIS A 109 -10.94 4.87 8.97
N ALA A 110 -11.80 3.84 8.90
CA ALA A 110 -11.53 2.51 9.44
C ALA A 110 -10.25 1.87 8.86
N LEU A 111 -9.88 2.22 7.62
CA LEU A 111 -8.63 1.74 7.01
C LEU A 111 -7.42 2.14 7.87
N GLY A 112 -7.36 3.41 8.29
CA GLY A 112 -6.26 3.95 9.07
C GLY A 112 -6.37 3.73 10.58
N THR A 113 -7.49 3.19 11.07
CA THR A 113 -7.73 3.05 12.52
C THR A 113 -7.98 1.63 13.01
N GLY A 114 -8.33 0.70 12.12
CA GLY A 114 -8.71 -0.67 12.48
C GLY A 114 -8.04 -1.75 11.63
N THR A 115 -7.12 -1.40 10.73
CA THR A 115 -6.42 -2.39 9.89
C THR A 115 -4.91 -2.19 9.94
N ALA A 116 -4.16 -3.21 9.53
CA ALA A 116 -2.72 -3.20 9.37
C ALA A 116 -2.33 -3.50 7.92
N GLY A 117 -1.23 -2.93 7.45
CA GLY A 117 -0.74 -3.00 6.09
C GLY A 117 0.70 -2.57 5.95
N ILE A 118 1.19 -2.70 4.73
CA ILE A 118 2.58 -2.40 4.37
C ILE A 118 2.56 -1.40 3.24
N ARG A 119 3.30 -0.31 3.42
CA ARG A 119 3.49 0.73 2.41
C ARG A 119 4.92 0.75 1.92
N VAL A 120 5.08 0.89 0.61
CA VAL A 120 6.38 1.01 -0.05
C VAL A 120 6.45 2.35 -0.77
N GLY A 121 7.45 3.16 -0.45
CA GLY A 121 7.75 4.41 -1.12
C GLY A 121 8.95 4.25 -2.03
N LEU A 122 8.83 4.64 -3.30
CA LEU A 122 9.87 4.52 -4.32
C LEU A 122 10.05 5.86 -5.04
N GLU A 123 11.20 6.10 -5.65
CA GLU A 123 11.32 7.27 -6.53
C GLU A 123 10.28 7.25 -7.65
N ALA A 124 9.84 8.43 -8.05
CA ALA A 124 8.78 8.57 -9.02
C ALA A 124 9.22 8.21 -10.45
N GLY A 125 10.52 8.29 -10.74
CA GLY A 125 11.06 8.30 -12.10
C GLY A 125 11.35 9.72 -12.59
N LEU A 126 11.84 9.82 -13.83
CA LEU A 126 12.06 11.08 -14.53
C LEU A 126 10.86 11.40 -15.43
N ASP A 127 10.66 12.67 -15.82
CA ASP A 127 9.54 13.06 -16.70
C ASP A 127 9.65 12.52 -18.15
N GLY A 128 10.77 11.89 -18.52
CA GLY A 128 10.99 11.28 -19.85
C GLY A 128 10.26 9.95 -20.08
N GLY A 129 10.08 9.56 -21.34
CA GLY A 129 9.28 8.38 -21.76
C GLY A 129 9.99 7.00 -21.69
N GLY A 130 11.03 6.86 -20.89
CA GLY A 130 11.78 5.59 -20.76
C GLY A 130 11.17 4.59 -19.78
N PRO A 131 11.76 3.38 -19.61
CA PRO A 131 11.32 2.38 -18.63
C PRO A 131 11.25 2.90 -17.19
N LEU A 132 12.12 3.86 -16.84
CA LEU A 132 12.16 4.52 -15.53
C LEU A 132 11.42 5.87 -15.54
N GLY A 133 10.58 6.11 -16.55
CA GLY A 133 9.78 7.30 -16.72
C GLY A 133 8.59 7.35 -15.78
N LEU A 134 8.24 8.55 -15.32
CA LEU A 134 7.16 8.81 -14.38
C LEU A 134 5.82 8.24 -14.85
N SER A 135 5.45 8.48 -16.11
CA SER A 135 4.16 8.00 -16.65
C SER A 135 4.06 6.48 -16.63
N ARG A 136 5.11 5.77 -17.09
CA ARG A 136 5.12 4.30 -17.13
C ARG A 136 5.09 3.70 -15.74
N ARG A 137 5.86 4.26 -14.79
CA ARG A 137 5.86 3.81 -13.39
C ARG A 137 4.52 4.06 -12.71
N TRP A 138 3.90 5.21 -12.97
CA TRP A 138 2.58 5.55 -12.43
C TRP A 138 1.48 4.62 -12.96
N GLU A 139 1.48 4.32 -14.25
CA GLU A 139 0.55 3.37 -14.86
C GLU A 139 0.75 1.96 -14.31
N LEU A 140 2.00 1.46 -14.30
CA LEU A 140 2.33 0.14 -13.78
C LEU A 140 1.94 0.00 -12.30
N ALA A 141 2.17 1.03 -11.48
CA ALA A 141 1.76 1.01 -10.07
C ALA A 141 0.25 0.75 -9.91
N HIS A 142 -0.59 1.38 -10.74
CA HIS A 142 -2.04 1.21 -10.68
C HIS A 142 -2.48 -0.18 -11.14
N THR A 143 -1.88 -0.74 -12.19
CA THR A 143 -2.23 -2.07 -12.69
C THR A 143 -1.67 -3.19 -11.81
N LEU A 144 -0.55 -2.94 -11.13
CA LEU A 144 0.09 -3.86 -10.21
C LEU A 144 -0.59 -3.90 -8.84
N ALA A 145 -1.16 -2.79 -8.37
CA ALA A 145 -1.77 -2.70 -7.04
C ALA A 145 -2.85 -3.78 -6.76
N PRO A 146 -3.80 -4.11 -7.67
CA PRO A 146 -4.75 -5.21 -7.46
C PRO A 146 -4.07 -6.59 -7.36
N VAL A 147 -2.98 -6.81 -8.10
CA VAL A 147 -2.21 -8.05 -8.04
C VAL A 147 -1.53 -8.20 -6.67
N LEU A 148 -0.94 -7.12 -6.16
CA LEU A 148 -0.35 -7.09 -4.82
C LEU A 148 -1.42 -7.28 -3.73
N ALA A 149 -2.57 -6.61 -3.87
CA ALA A 149 -3.71 -6.77 -2.97
C ALA A 149 -4.18 -8.22 -2.91
N ALA A 150 -4.30 -8.88 -4.05
CA ALA A 150 -4.72 -10.27 -4.14
C ALA A 150 -3.66 -11.23 -3.60
N ALA A 151 -2.40 -11.10 -4.01
CA ALA A 151 -1.34 -12.01 -3.60
C ALA A 151 -1.05 -11.97 -2.10
N PHE A 152 -1.20 -10.78 -1.49
CA PHE A 152 -0.89 -10.56 -0.08
C PHE A 152 -2.12 -10.34 0.81
N ALA A 153 -3.32 -10.71 0.36
CA ALA A 153 -4.53 -10.64 1.18
C ALA A 153 -4.36 -11.48 2.46
N ASN A 154 -4.61 -10.87 3.63
CA ASN A 154 -4.35 -11.50 4.94
C ASN A 154 -5.30 -11.02 6.06
N SER A 155 -6.48 -10.53 5.70
CA SER A 155 -7.47 -10.04 6.67
C SER A 155 -8.87 -10.58 6.39
N PRO A 156 -9.10 -11.91 6.43
CA PRO A 156 -10.40 -12.47 6.06
C PRO A 156 -11.45 -12.46 7.16
N LEU A 157 -11.07 -12.15 8.40
CA LEU A 157 -11.95 -12.30 9.55
C LEU A 157 -12.56 -10.97 10.01
N ARG A 158 -13.78 -11.05 10.51
CA ARG A 158 -14.47 -10.02 11.27
C ARG A 158 -15.05 -10.65 12.54
N HIS A 159 -14.67 -10.12 13.71
CA HIS A 159 -15.04 -10.71 15.01
C HIS A 159 -14.71 -12.22 15.11
N GLY A 160 -13.57 -12.63 14.54
CA GLY A 160 -13.14 -14.04 14.52
C GLY A 160 -13.89 -14.93 13.52
N ARG A 161 -14.84 -14.39 12.74
CA ARG A 161 -15.62 -15.15 11.76
C ARG A 161 -15.26 -14.74 10.33
N PRO A 162 -15.34 -15.64 9.33
CA PRO A 162 -15.14 -15.28 7.93
C PRO A 162 -16.06 -14.13 7.51
N ALA A 163 -15.47 -13.07 6.93
CA ALA A 163 -16.19 -11.87 6.53
C ALA A 163 -16.77 -11.94 5.11
N GLY A 164 -16.45 -13.00 4.35
CA GLY A 164 -16.76 -13.09 2.91
C GLY A 164 -15.78 -12.33 2.02
N TRP A 165 -14.64 -11.89 2.57
CA TRP A 165 -13.54 -11.23 1.86
C TRP A 165 -12.24 -11.91 2.26
N ARG A 166 -11.27 -11.99 1.36
CA ARG A 166 -9.88 -12.36 1.74
C ARG A 166 -9.11 -11.19 2.33
N SER A 167 -9.48 -9.97 1.96
CA SER A 167 -9.01 -8.76 2.61
C SER A 167 -10.14 -7.78 2.91
N VAL A 168 -10.53 -7.69 4.18
CA VAL A 168 -11.42 -6.63 4.64
C VAL A 168 -10.75 -5.25 4.60
N ARG A 169 -9.41 -5.18 4.71
CA ARG A 169 -8.65 -3.92 4.52
C ARG A 169 -8.86 -3.39 3.11
N GLN A 170 -8.69 -4.23 2.09
CA GLN A 170 -8.86 -3.78 0.71
C GLN A 170 -10.34 -3.54 0.36
N ALA A 171 -11.27 -4.26 0.99
CA ALA A 171 -12.71 -4.08 0.79
C ALA A 171 -13.22 -2.68 1.20
N LEU A 172 -12.58 -2.02 2.19
CA LEU A 172 -12.85 -0.62 2.55
C LEU A 172 -12.57 0.38 1.41
N ARG A 173 -11.87 -0.07 0.38
CA ARG A 173 -11.52 0.70 -0.82
C ARG A 173 -12.01 0.00 -2.08
N ARG A 174 -13.10 -0.79 -2.01
CA ARG A 174 -13.65 -1.54 -3.15
C ARG A 174 -13.89 -0.68 -4.41
N ASP A 175 -14.18 0.60 -4.21
CA ASP A 175 -14.43 1.59 -5.26
C ASP A 175 -13.16 2.34 -5.73
N ALA A 176 -11.98 1.91 -5.28
CA ALA A 176 -10.73 2.54 -5.67
C ALA A 176 -10.46 2.36 -7.18
N PRO A 177 -9.99 3.41 -7.87
CA PRO A 177 -9.69 3.31 -9.28
C PRO A 177 -8.47 2.40 -9.51
N VAL A 178 -8.60 1.48 -10.48
CA VAL A 178 -7.54 0.54 -10.89
C VAL A 178 -6.69 1.10 -12.04
N ARG A 179 -7.02 2.30 -12.51
CA ARG A 179 -6.24 3.06 -13.48
C ARG A 179 -6.04 4.48 -12.98
N PRO A 180 -4.96 5.15 -13.40
CA PRO A 180 -4.86 6.59 -13.25
C PRO A 180 -6.09 7.30 -13.80
N LEU A 181 -6.52 8.36 -13.12
CA LEU A 181 -7.50 9.30 -13.69
C LEU A 181 -6.91 9.98 -14.94
N ARG A 182 -7.78 10.42 -15.86
CA ARG A 182 -7.35 11.01 -17.15
C ARG A 182 -6.35 12.16 -16.94
N GLY A 183 -5.37 12.24 -17.85
CA GLY A 183 -4.28 13.23 -17.80
C GLY A 183 -2.92 12.57 -17.54
N GLY A 184 -1.89 13.38 -17.34
CA GLY A 184 -0.60 12.89 -16.86
C GLY A 184 -0.65 12.52 -15.37
N PRO A 185 0.43 11.94 -14.81
CA PRO A 185 0.48 11.51 -13.41
C PRO A 185 0.16 12.62 -12.40
N ARG A 186 0.60 13.85 -12.68
CA ARG A 186 0.40 15.01 -11.79
C ARG A 186 -1.06 15.50 -11.83
N GLU A 187 -1.63 15.59 -13.03
CA GLU A 187 -3.01 16.01 -13.26
C GLU A 187 -3.98 14.97 -12.70
N GLY A 188 -3.72 13.68 -12.95
CA GLY A 188 -4.51 12.57 -12.42
C GLY A 188 -4.51 12.53 -10.89
N TRP A 189 -3.35 12.79 -10.26
CA TRP A 189 -3.27 12.91 -8.80
C TRP A 189 -4.02 14.14 -8.27
N ALA A 190 -3.88 15.30 -8.92
CA ALA A 190 -4.60 16.51 -8.54
C ALA A 190 -6.11 16.32 -8.61
N ALA A 191 -6.61 15.73 -9.71
CA ALA A 191 -8.01 15.38 -9.86
C ALA A 191 -8.50 14.45 -8.73
N TYR A 192 -7.73 13.39 -8.44
CA TYR A 192 -8.07 12.47 -7.34
C TYR A 192 -8.17 13.19 -6.00
N VAL A 193 -7.20 14.05 -5.66
CA VAL A 193 -7.19 14.79 -4.40
C VAL A 193 -8.38 15.74 -4.29
N MET A 194 -8.74 16.42 -5.39
CA MET A 194 -9.83 17.40 -5.43
C MET A 194 -11.22 16.75 -5.36
N ASP A 195 -11.34 15.50 -5.81
CA ASP A 195 -12.60 14.74 -5.86
C ASP A 195 -12.74 13.70 -4.74
N ALA A 196 -11.67 13.39 -3.99
CA ALA A 196 -11.75 12.50 -2.84
C ALA A 196 -12.36 13.22 -1.61
N PRO A 197 -13.38 12.65 -0.96
CA PRO A 197 -13.96 13.24 0.25
C PRO A 197 -12.99 13.15 1.43
N GLY A 198 -12.91 14.23 2.21
CA GLY A 198 -12.19 14.22 3.48
C GLY A 198 -13.04 13.63 4.62
N ASN A 199 -12.52 13.66 5.85
CA ASN A 199 -13.24 13.17 7.04
C ASN A 199 -14.60 13.86 7.28
N ALA A 200 -14.77 15.10 6.80
CA ALA A 200 -16.03 15.84 6.89
C ALA A 200 -17.03 15.49 5.79
N GLY A 201 -16.73 14.51 4.93
CA GLY A 201 -17.60 14.05 3.84
C GLY A 201 -17.60 14.93 2.58
N LEU A 202 -17.13 16.18 2.66
CA LEU A 202 -16.98 17.07 1.52
C LEU A 202 -15.62 16.90 0.83
N THR A 203 -15.60 17.00 -0.49
CA THR A 203 -14.37 17.10 -1.28
C THR A 203 -13.82 18.53 -1.27
N PRO A 204 -12.51 18.75 -1.50
CA PRO A 204 -11.97 20.10 -1.68
C PRO A 204 -12.71 20.92 -2.75
N ARG A 205 -13.05 20.30 -3.89
CA ARG A 205 -13.79 20.93 -4.97
C ARG A 205 -15.20 21.35 -4.53
N GLN A 206 -15.93 20.49 -3.82
CA GLN A 206 -17.25 20.83 -3.28
C GLN A 206 -17.16 21.99 -2.27
N ARG A 207 -16.15 21.98 -1.40
CA ARG A 207 -15.94 23.06 -0.41
C ARG A 207 -15.71 24.41 -1.08
N ILE A 208 -14.87 24.46 -2.12
CA ILE A 208 -14.61 25.70 -2.89
C ILE A 208 -15.91 26.19 -3.55
N ARG A 209 -16.65 25.31 -4.22
CA ARG A 209 -17.90 25.66 -4.93
C ARG A 209 -19.00 26.14 -4.00
N ALA A 210 -19.00 25.68 -2.75
CA ALA A 210 -19.88 26.18 -1.69
C ALA A 210 -19.43 27.54 -1.08
N GLY A 211 -18.41 28.20 -1.63
CA GLY A 211 -17.85 29.45 -1.12
C GLY A 211 -16.95 29.26 0.12
N GLY A 212 -16.58 28.02 0.45
CA GLY A 212 -15.74 27.70 1.60
C GLY A 212 -14.28 28.06 1.37
N ARG A 213 -13.62 28.61 2.40
CA ARG A 213 -12.18 28.88 2.36
C ARG A 213 -11.37 27.58 2.32
N LEU A 214 -10.46 27.44 1.36
CA LEU A 214 -9.48 26.35 1.30
C LEU A 214 -8.05 26.94 1.18
N THR A 215 -7.11 26.42 1.96
CA THR A 215 -5.70 26.84 1.92
C THR A 215 -4.77 25.69 1.55
N GLY A 216 -3.53 25.99 1.17
CA GLY A 216 -2.51 24.96 0.94
C GLY A 216 -2.30 24.06 2.16
N ALA A 217 -2.34 24.60 3.38
CA ALA A 217 -2.24 23.79 4.61
C ALA A 217 -3.46 22.87 4.82
N ASP A 218 -4.64 23.28 4.37
CA ASP A 218 -5.83 22.40 4.38
C ASP A 218 -5.69 21.28 3.35
N LEU A 219 -5.12 21.57 2.17
CA LEU A 219 -4.79 20.56 1.15
C LEU A 219 -3.73 19.58 1.66
N ASP A 220 -2.64 20.06 2.26
CA ASP A 220 -1.60 19.20 2.83
C ASP A 220 -2.18 18.25 3.89
N ARG A 221 -3.08 18.76 4.75
CA ARG A 221 -3.80 17.94 5.74
C ARG A 221 -4.73 16.93 5.08
N HIS A 222 -5.48 17.34 4.06
CA HIS A 222 -6.38 16.48 3.29
C HIS A 222 -5.61 15.34 2.63
N ILE A 223 -4.56 15.68 1.89
CA ILE A 223 -3.61 14.76 1.26
C ILE A 223 -3.11 13.74 2.30
N ALA A 224 -2.58 14.17 3.44
CA ALA A 224 -2.07 13.27 4.49
C ALA A 224 -3.13 12.32 5.07
N GLY A 225 -4.42 12.66 4.96
CA GLY A 225 -5.56 11.83 5.36
C GLY A 225 -5.95 10.78 4.32
N LEU A 226 -5.75 11.07 3.03
CA LEU A 226 -6.09 10.15 1.94
C LEU A 226 -5.30 8.84 2.04
N ARG A 227 -5.93 7.73 1.65
CA ARG A 227 -5.33 6.40 1.63
C ARG A 227 -5.65 5.61 0.35
N PRO A 228 -5.41 6.16 -0.86
CA PRO A 228 -5.54 5.36 -2.08
C PRO A 228 -4.46 4.26 -2.11
N PRO A 229 -4.66 3.19 -2.88
CA PRO A 229 -3.65 2.14 -3.05
C PRO A 229 -2.36 2.63 -3.72
N VAL A 230 -2.45 3.67 -4.54
CA VAL A 230 -1.31 4.32 -5.19
C VAL A 230 -1.43 5.82 -4.97
N ALA A 231 -0.36 6.46 -4.51
CA ALA A 231 -0.37 7.88 -4.17
C ALA A 231 0.89 8.61 -4.65
N ALA A 232 0.74 9.91 -4.90
CA ALA A 232 1.85 10.83 -5.16
C ALA A 232 2.14 11.66 -3.89
N ARG A 233 3.29 11.42 -3.25
CA ARG A 233 3.68 11.99 -1.95
C ARG A 233 5.01 12.76 -2.00
N GLY A 234 5.32 13.33 -3.16
CA GLY A 234 6.69 13.68 -3.55
C GLY A 234 7.50 12.48 -4.06
N HIS A 235 6.97 11.28 -3.88
CA HIS A 235 7.48 9.99 -4.34
C HIS A 235 6.28 9.10 -4.72
N LEU A 236 6.54 7.95 -5.34
CA LEU A 236 5.51 6.96 -5.65
C LEU A 236 5.28 6.09 -4.41
N GLU A 237 4.08 6.15 -3.83
CA GLU A 237 3.70 5.35 -2.65
C GLU A 237 2.70 4.26 -3.05
N ILE A 238 2.98 3.00 -2.70
CA ILE A 238 2.12 1.84 -2.87
C ILE A 238 1.63 1.37 -1.50
N ASP A 239 0.30 1.37 -1.30
CA ASP A 239 -0.41 0.92 -0.10
C ASP A 239 -1.49 -0.09 -0.49
N ALA A 240 -1.10 -1.21 -1.09
CA ALA A 240 -2.01 -2.24 -1.59
C ALA A 240 -1.98 -3.53 -0.76
N VAL A 241 -1.11 -3.62 0.25
CA VAL A 241 -0.78 -4.87 0.93
C VAL A 241 -1.29 -4.89 2.37
N ASP A 242 -1.89 -6.01 2.77
CA ASP A 242 -2.29 -6.26 4.16
C ASP A 242 -1.08 -6.55 5.06
N GLY A 243 -1.24 -6.33 6.37
CA GLY A 243 -0.23 -6.70 7.35
C GLY A 243 0.09 -8.18 7.24
N GLN A 244 1.37 -8.55 7.18
CA GLN A 244 1.83 -9.93 7.06
C GLN A 244 2.31 -10.46 8.41
N PRO A 245 2.17 -11.77 8.69
CA PRO A 245 2.59 -12.35 9.96
C PRO A 245 4.11 -12.33 10.14
N GLY A 246 4.59 -12.04 11.35
CA GLY A 246 6.01 -12.09 11.71
C GLY A 246 6.89 -11.27 10.77
N ASN A 247 7.91 -11.90 10.19
CA ASN A 247 8.82 -11.28 9.22
C ASN A 247 8.33 -11.33 7.77
N GLY A 248 7.08 -11.78 7.53
CA GLY A 248 6.49 -11.91 6.20
C GLY A 248 6.39 -10.59 5.45
N TRP A 249 6.43 -9.44 6.13
CA TRP A 249 6.38 -8.10 5.53
C TRP A 249 7.54 -7.82 4.56
N ARG A 250 8.66 -8.55 4.69
CA ARG A 250 9.83 -8.40 3.81
C ARG A 250 9.52 -8.80 2.37
N ILE A 251 8.64 -9.77 2.17
CA ILE A 251 8.28 -10.35 0.87
C ILE A 251 7.52 -9.32 0.00
N PRO A 252 6.37 -8.76 0.43
CA PRO A 252 5.67 -7.76 -0.38
C PRO A 252 6.49 -6.49 -0.57
N ALA A 253 7.30 -6.08 0.41
CA ALA A 253 8.18 -4.94 0.25
C ALA A 253 9.21 -5.18 -0.88
N ALA A 254 9.81 -6.37 -0.91
CA ALA A 254 10.78 -6.74 -1.92
C ALA A 254 10.16 -6.90 -3.32
N VAL A 255 9.06 -7.64 -3.42
CA VAL A 255 8.33 -7.84 -4.68
C VAL A 255 7.86 -6.52 -5.26
N THR A 256 7.26 -5.64 -4.45
CA THR A 256 6.79 -4.32 -4.92
C THR A 256 7.94 -3.46 -5.43
N ALA A 257 9.04 -3.39 -4.69
CA ALA A 257 10.20 -2.57 -5.07
C ALA A 257 10.80 -3.06 -6.40
N VAL A 258 11.09 -4.35 -6.53
CA VAL A 258 11.76 -4.85 -7.75
C VAL A 258 10.87 -4.80 -8.98
N LEU A 259 9.56 -5.03 -8.85
CA LEU A 259 8.63 -4.95 -9.97
C LEU A 259 8.48 -3.55 -10.53
N LEU A 260 8.79 -2.51 -9.75
CA LEU A 260 8.76 -1.12 -10.22
C LEU A 260 10.16 -0.65 -10.63
N ASP A 261 11.21 -0.99 -9.86
CA ASP A 261 12.55 -0.40 -10.01
C ASP A 261 13.49 -1.14 -10.96
N ASP A 262 13.33 -2.47 -11.13
CA ASP A 262 14.12 -3.22 -12.13
C ASP A 262 13.48 -3.04 -13.51
N PRO A 263 14.19 -2.46 -14.51
CA PRO A 263 13.61 -2.15 -15.81
C PRO A 263 12.97 -3.35 -16.51
N ARG A 264 13.59 -4.54 -16.39
CA ARG A 264 13.09 -5.76 -17.04
C ARG A 264 11.89 -6.32 -16.31
N ALA A 265 11.92 -6.34 -14.98
CA ALA A 265 10.79 -6.80 -14.18
C ALA A 265 9.57 -5.88 -14.35
N ALA A 266 9.79 -4.57 -14.47
CA ALA A 266 8.74 -3.59 -14.74
C ALA A 266 8.09 -3.81 -16.11
N GLU A 267 8.88 -4.18 -17.13
CA GLU A 267 8.38 -4.51 -18.45
C GLU A 267 7.55 -5.81 -18.43
N GLU A 268 8.09 -6.88 -17.84
CA GLU A 268 7.38 -8.16 -17.68
C GLU A 268 6.10 -8.00 -16.84
N ALA A 269 6.10 -7.18 -15.79
CA ALA A 269 4.91 -6.89 -15.00
C ALA A 269 3.90 -6.01 -15.74
N ALA A 270 4.34 -5.06 -16.57
CA ALA A 270 3.43 -4.28 -17.41
C ALA A 270 2.72 -5.18 -18.43
N GLU A 271 3.43 -6.13 -19.04
CA GLU A 271 2.84 -7.13 -19.93
C GLU A 271 1.84 -8.03 -19.20
N ALA A 272 2.23 -8.58 -18.05
CA ALA A 272 1.36 -9.44 -17.22
C ALA A 272 0.07 -8.75 -16.78
N THR A 273 0.13 -7.43 -16.54
CA THR A 273 -1.00 -6.64 -16.03
C THR A 273 -1.76 -5.87 -17.10
N ALA A 274 -1.33 -5.90 -18.37
CA ALA A 274 -1.93 -5.10 -19.45
C ALA A 274 -3.44 -5.33 -19.60
N ARG A 275 -3.89 -6.59 -19.53
CA ARG A 275 -5.31 -6.96 -19.68
C ARG A 275 -6.18 -6.54 -18.49
N LEU A 276 -5.59 -6.36 -17.30
CA LEU A 276 -6.31 -6.02 -16.07
C LEU A 276 -7.04 -4.69 -16.17
N THR A 277 -6.48 -3.81 -16.98
CA THR A 277 -6.98 -2.45 -17.16
C THR A 277 -8.46 -2.44 -17.59
N GLY A 278 -8.93 -3.43 -18.37
CA GLY A 278 -10.31 -3.50 -18.87
C GLY A 278 -11.29 -4.27 -17.97
N GLU A 279 -10.81 -4.83 -16.86
CA GLU A 279 -11.60 -5.75 -16.04
C GLU A 279 -12.62 -5.03 -15.13
N PRO A 280 -13.90 -5.40 -15.16
CA PRO A 280 -14.91 -4.79 -14.30
C PRO A 280 -14.70 -5.19 -12.84
N ALA A 281 -14.93 -4.23 -11.94
CA ALA A 281 -14.85 -4.40 -10.49
C ALA A 281 -13.54 -5.03 -9.99
N LEU A 282 -12.42 -4.85 -10.72
CA LEU A 282 -11.18 -5.58 -10.47
C LEU A 282 -10.63 -5.39 -9.04
N TRP A 283 -10.75 -4.20 -8.45
CA TRP A 283 -10.32 -3.98 -7.07
C TRP A 283 -11.19 -4.75 -6.06
N GLU A 284 -12.51 -4.76 -6.26
CA GLU A 284 -13.43 -5.54 -5.44
C GLU A 284 -13.12 -7.03 -5.53
N ARG A 285 -12.88 -7.57 -6.74
CA ARG A 285 -12.47 -8.97 -6.94
C ARG A 285 -11.13 -9.26 -6.28
N ALA A 286 -10.15 -8.36 -6.37
CA ALA A 286 -8.87 -8.50 -5.67
C ALA A 286 -9.03 -8.57 -4.14
N ALA A 287 -9.94 -7.77 -3.57
CA ALA A 287 -10.22 -7.79 -2.14
C ALA A 287 -11.04 -9.02 -1.70
N ARG A 288 -12.04 -9.42 -2.51
CA ARG A 288 -12.97 -10.51 -2.19
C ARG A 288 -12.35 -11.86 -2.47
N ASP A 289 -11.97 -12.09 -3.71
CA ASP A 289 -11.58 -13.37 -4.28
C ASP A 289 -10.05 -13.55 -4.26
N ALA A 290 -9.29 -12.46 -4.24
CA ALA A 290 -7.82 -12.49 -4.27
C ALA A 290 -7.31 -13.40 -5.40
N LEU A 291 -6.40 -14.35 -5.11
CA LEU A 291 -5.85 -15.25 -6.13
C LEU A 291 -6.77 -16.41 -6.51
N THR A 292 -7.99 -16.55 -5.96
CA THR A 292 -8.98 -17.45 -6.57
C THR A 292 -9.63 -16.85 -7.81
N ASP A 293 -9.50 -15.54 -8.03
CA ASP A 293 -9.81 -14.93 -9.32
C ASP A 293 -8.74 -15.36 -10.35
N PRO A 294 -9.12 -16.05 -11.44
CA PRO A 294 -8.16 -16.62 -12.38
C PRO A 294 -7.39 -15.57 -13.17
N VAL A 295 -7.97 -14.38 -13.38
CA VAL A 295 -7.34 -13.28 -14.12
C VAL A 295 -6.21 -12.68 -13.30
N LEU A 296 -6.47 -12.44 -12.01
CA LEU A 296 -5.47 -11.96 -11.03
C LEU A 296 -4.42 -13.03 -10.73
N ALA A 297 -4.81 -14.30 -10.59
CA ALA A 297 -3.89 -15.40 -10.34
C ALA A 297 -2.85 -15.57 -11.45
N ALA A 298 -3.29 -15.47 -12.70
CA ALA A 298 -2.38 -15.55 -13.84
C ALA A 298 -1.42 -14.36 -13.89
N ALA A 299 -1.89 -13.13 -13.68
CA ALA A 299 -1.01 -11.96 -13.59
C ALA A 299 -0.01 -12.07 -12.42
N ALA A 300 -0.47 -12.58 -11.26
CA ALA A 300 0.38 -12.78 -10.09
C ALA A 300 1.52 -13.78 -10.38
N ARG A 301 1.26 -14.90 -11.05
CA ARG A 301 2.33 -15.87 -11.40
C ARG A 301 3.43 -15.23 -12.23
N ASP A 302 3.05 -14.48 -13.26
CA ASP A 302 4.00 -13.82 -14.16
C ASP A 302 4.79 -12.73 -13.40
N CYS A 303 4.11 -11.92 -12.59
CA CYS A 303 4.76 -10.91 -11.75
C CYS A 303 5.73 -11.54 -10.71
N PHE A 304 5.38 -12.64 -10.06
CA PHE A 304 6.26 -13.28 -9.07
C PHE A 304 7.49 -13.92 -9.73
N LEU A 305 7.33 -14.47 -10.94
CA LEU A 305 8.47 -14.96 -11.73
C LEU A 305 9.43 -13.82 -12.09
N ALA A 306 8.88 -12.68 -12.58
CA ALA A 306 9.64 -11.48 -12.90
C ALA A 306 10.38 -10.92 -11.67
N ALA A 307 9.69 -10.85 -10.53
CA ALA A 307 10.26 -10.41 -9.26
C ALA A 307 11.41 -11.31 -8.79
N TYR A 308 11.25 -12.64 -8.85
CA TYR A 308 12.31 -13.57 -8.46
C TYR A 308 13.56 -13.41 -9.33
N ALA A 309 13.37 -13.29 -10.66
CA ALA A 309 14.46 -13.05 -11.59
C ALA A 309 15.19 -11.73 -11.31
N ALA A 310 14.45 -10.66 -10.97
CA ALA A 310 15.01 -9.37 -10.60
C ALA A 310 15.81 -9.41 -9.31
N LEU A 311 15.29 -10.05 -8.27
CA LEU A 311 15.99 -10.24 -7.00
C LEU A 311 17.31 -11.00 -7.19
N SER A 312 17.32 -11.99 -8.10
CA SER A 312 18.55 -12.69 -8.46
C SER A 312 19.56 -11.79 -9.17
N ARG A 313 19.13 -10.93 -10.11
CA ARG A 313 20.01 -9.98 -10.81
C ARG A 313 20.60 -8.93 -9.88
N GLN A 314 19.80 -8.44 -8.93
CA GLN A 314 20.22 -7.43 -7.96
C GLN A 314 21.15 -7.98 -6.86
N GLY A 315 21.43 -9.29 -6.86
CA GLY A 315 22.35 -9.91 -5.91
C GLY A 315 21.80 -9.97 -4.48
N VAL A 316 20.46 -9.93 -4.33
CA VAL A 316 19.84 -9.93 -3.01
C VAL A 316 20.10 -11.26 -2.29
N SER A 317 20.23 -11.22 -0.96
CA SER A 317 20.54 -12.39 -0.14
C SER A 317 19.71 -13.62 -0.48
N ARG A 318 20.36 -14.78 -0.43
CA ARG A 318 19.73 -16.09 -0.67
C ARG A 318 18.52 -16.31 0.24
N GLU A 319 18.63 -15.94 1.51
CA GLU A 319 17.54 -16.04 2.49
C GLU A 319 16.26 -15.37 1.99
N LEU A 320 16.34 -14.15 1.45
CA LEU A 320 15.15 -13.46 0.94
C LEU A 320 14.63 -14.08 -0.35
N ARG A 321 15.52 -14.51 -1.25
CA ARG A 321 15.12 -15.18 -2.50
C ARG A 321 14.41 -16.50 -2.21
N ASP A 322 14.94 -17.30 -1.28
CA ASP A 322 14.33 -18.56 -0.85
C ASP A 322 12.97 -18.30 -0.19
N ALA A 323 12.83 -17.26 0.64
CA ALA A 323 11.53 -16.87 1.22
C ALA A 323 10.50 -16.42 0.17
N VAL A 324 10.91 -15.68 -0.87
CA VAL A 324 10.03 -15.30 -1.98
C VAL A 324 9.63 -16.54 -2.80
N ALA A 325 10.55 -17.46 -3.06
CA ALA A 325 10.26 -18.72 -3.75
C ALA A 325 9.26 -19.58 -2.97
N GLU A 326 9.47 -19.76 -1.66
CA GLU A 326 8.56 -20.50 -0.79
C GLU A 326 7.16 -19.87 -0.77
N PHE A 327 7.07 -18.54 -0.66
CA PHE A 327 5.78 -17.83 -0.74
C PHE A 327 5.10 -18.06 -2.09
N THR A 328 5.86 -18.02 -3.19
CA THR A 328 5.35 -18.24 -4.55
C THR A 328 4.77 -19.65 -4.68
N GLU A 329 5.49 -20.67 -4.22
CA GLU A 329 5.08 -22.08 -4.29
C GLU A 329 3.87 -22.38 -3.39
N ARG A 330 3.87 -21.82 -2.17
CA ARG A 330 2.81 -22.04 -1.18
C ARG A 330 1.50 -21.39 -1.58
N TYR A 331 1.56 -20.18 -2.13
CA TYR A 331 0.39 -19.35 -2.38
C TYR A 331 0.13 -19.13 -3.87
N VAL A 332 1.02 -18.42 -4.56
CA VAL A 332 0.78 -17.91 -5.92
C VAL A 332 0.58 -19.04 -6.95
N CYS A 333 1.44 -20.06 -6.95
CA CYS A 333 1.34 -21.21 -7.84
C CYS A 333 0.07 -22.04 -7.59
N ARG A 334 -0.51 -21.94 -6.39
CA ARG A 334 -1.70 -22.69 -5.98
C ARG A 334 -2.98 -21.85 -6.05
N ASN A 335 -2.93 -20.64 -6.60
CA ASN A 335 -4.05 -19.70 -6.64
C ASN A 335 -4.60 -19.37 -5.23
N ARG A 336 -3.69 -19.32 -4.24
CA ARG A 336 -4.00 -19.04 -2.83
C ARG A 336 -3.27 -17.80 -2.36
N CYS A 337 -3.66 -17.30 -1.20
CA CYS A 337 -3.01 -16.21 -0.47
C CYS A 337 -2.99 -16.51 1.04
N PRO A 338 -2.28 -15.72 1.87
CA PRO A 338 -2.24 -15.93 3.32
C PRO A 338 -3.61 -16.01 4.01
N ALA A 339 -4.61 -15.28 3.50
CA ALA A 339 -5.99 -15.36 4.01
C ALA A 339 -6.60 -16.77 3.93
N ASP A 340 -6.22 -17.59 2.94
CA ASP A 340 -6.74 -18.95 2.81
C ASP A 340 -6.28 -19.86 3.95
N ASP A 341 -5.04 -19.69 4.44
CA ASP A 341 -4.55 -20.47 5.60
C ASP A 341 -5.31 -20.10 6.89
N ILE A 342 -5.70 -18.84 7.05
CA ILE A 342 -6.53 -18.39 8.17
C ILE A 342 -7.94 -18.99 8.08
N LEU A 343 -8.54 -18.98 6.88
CA LEU A 343 -9.86 -19.54 6.64
C LEU A 343 -9.89 -21.06 6.87
N ASP A 344 -8.88 -21.79 6.38
CA ASP A 344 -8.72 -23.23 6.62
C ASP A 344 -8.62 -23.52 8.12
N GLY A 345 -7.87 -22.70 8.86
CA GLY A 345 -7.71 -22.83 10.31
C GLY A 345 -9.03 -22.67 11.10
N VAL A 346 -9.88 -21.73 10.70
CA VAL A 346 -11.22 -21.51 11.29
C VAL A 346 -12.16 -22.67 10.96
N VAL A 347 -12.12 -23.20 9.73
CA VAL A 347 -12.94 -24.37 9.36
C VAL A 347 -12.52 -25.62 10.14
N ALA A 348 -11.23 -25.80 10.38
CA ALA A 348 -10.70 -26.91 11.18
C ALA A 348 -10.99 -26.78 12.69
N HIS A 349 -11.20 -25.56 13.20
CA HIS A 349 -11.45 -25.26 14.61
C HIS A 349 -12.62 -24.25 14.76
N PRO A 350 -13.88 -24.69 14.55
CA PRO A 350 -15.05 -23.82 14.40
C PRO A 350 -15.48 -23.07 15.67
#